data_AF-A0A960ENR9-F1
#
_entry.id   AF-A0A960ENR9-F1
#
_cell.length_a   1.000
_cell.length_b   1.000
_cell.length_c   1.000
_cell.angle_alpha   90.00
_cell.angle_beta   90.00
_cell.angle_gamma   90.00
#
_symmetry.space_group_name_H-M   'P 1'
#
loop_
_entity.id
_entity.type
_entity.pdbx_description
1 polymer ?
#
loop_
_entity_poly.entity_id
_entity_poly.type
_entity_poly.pdbx_seq_one_letter_code
_entity_poly.pdbx_strand_id
1 'polypeptide(L)' 'MLGTLLWIGALILAVFGVISLVNGSIAMGIILLIAAAVVGPGGYSYVGR' A
#
# COMPACT_ATOMS: atom_id res chain seq x y z
N MET A 1 -13.20 13.68 -0.91
CA MET A 1 -14.02 12.45 -0.74
C MET A 1 -13.42 11.25 -1.49
N LEU A 2 -12.96 11.37 -2.74
CA LEU A 2 -12.33 10.24 -3.47
C LEU A 2 -10.93 9.85 -2.94
N GLY A 3 -10.13 10.82 -2.47
CA GLY A 3 -8.77 10.56 -1.94
C GLY A 3 -8.74 9.70 -0.67
N THR A 4 -9.78 9.80 0.17
CA THR A 4 -9.91 8.97 1.38
C THR A 4 -10.21 7.51 1.05
N LEU A 5 -10.93 7.23 -0.05
CA LEU A 5 -11.20 5.87 -0.52
C LEU A 5 -9.93 5.18 -1.04
N LEU A 6 -9.09 5.89 -1.80
CA LEU A 6 -7.80 5.37 -2.29
C LEU A 6 -6.83 5.10 -1.12
N TRP A 7 -6.88 5.92 -0.07
CA TRP A 7 -6.10 5.72 1.16
C TRP A 7 -6.47 4.41 1.86
N ILE A 8 -7.77 4.09 1.96
CA ILE A 8 -8.25 2.84 2.54
C ILE A 8 -7.77 1.62 1.72
N GLY A 9 -7.80 1.72 0.38
CA GLY A 9 -7.27 0.67 -0.50
C GLY A 9 -5.77 0.44 -0.33
N ALA A 10 -4.99 1.50 -0.19
CA ALA A 10 -3.54 1.42 0.07
C ALA A 10 -3.21 0.77 1.42
N LEU A 11 -3.99 1.08 2.46
CA LEU A 11 -3.86 0.45 3.78
C LEU A 11 -4.07 -1.06 3.71
N ILE A 12 -5.10 -1.50 2.98
CA ILE A 12 -5.40 -2.92 2.79
C ILE A 12 -4.22 -3.60 2.09
N LEU A 13 -3.73 -3.04 0.97
CA LEU A 13 -2.57 -3.57 0.25
C LEU A 13 -1.32 -3.67 1.14
N ALA A 14 -1.07 -2.66 1.99
CA ALA A 14 0.06 -2.67 2.92
C ALA A 14 -0.06 -3.80 3.95
N VAL A 15 -1.25 -3.96 4.56
CA VAL A 15 -1.51 -5.02 5.54
C VAL A 15 -1.35 -6.40 4.90
N PHE A 16 -1.89 -6.61 3.70
CA PHE A 16 -1.70 -7.86 2.96
C PHE A 16 -0.23 -8.11 2.59
N GLY A 17 0.53 -7.07 2.24
CA GLY A 17 1.97 -7.19 2.00
C GLY A 17 2.73 -7.63 3.23
N VAL A 18 2.46 -7.04 4.40
CA VAL A 18 3.07 -7.44 5.67
C VAL A 18 2.68 -8.88 6.03
N ILE A 19 1.41 -9.25 5.93
CA ILE A 19 0.95 -10.62 6.21
C ILE A 19 1.64 -11.62 5.28
N SER A 20 1.81 -11.29 3.99
CA SER A 20 2.47 -12.14 3.00
C SER A 20 3.97 -12.31 3.31
N LEU A 21 4.66 -11.28 3.83
CA LEU A 21 6.02 -11.41 4.33
C LEU A 21 6.11 -12.34 5.55
N VAL A 22 5.19 -12.19 6.51
CA VAL A 22 5.17 -12.99 7.75
C VAL A 22 4.89 -14.46 7.46
N ASN A 23 4.08 -14.77 6.45
CA ASN A 23 3.81 -16.16 6.01
C ASN A 23 4.96 -16.80 5.19
N GLY A 24 6.09 -16.12 5.02
CA GLY A 24 7.26 -16.63 4.29
C GLY A 24 7.21 -16.43 2.77
N SER A 25 6.12 -15.85 2.24
CA SER A 25 6.02 -15.47 0.83
C SER A 25 6.69 -14.11 0.57
N ILE A 26 8.01 -14.06 0.71
CA ILE A 26 8.82 -12.83 0.69
C ILE A 26 8.64 -12.05 -0.62
N ALA A 27 8.66 -12.73 -1.77
CA ALA A 27 8.51 -12.08 -3.08
C ALA A 27 7.16 -11.38 -3.25
N MET A 28 6.07 -12.07 -2.87
CA MET A 28 4.71 -11.52 -2.97
C MET A 28 4.51 -10.36 -1.98
N GLY A 29 5.04 -10.49 -0.77
CA GLY A 29 4.97 -9.43 0.24
C GLY A 29 5.68 -8.14 -0.20
N ILE A 30 6.87 -8.25 -0.81
CA ILE A 30 7.58 -7.08 -1.36
C ILE A 30 6.78 -6.43 -2.49
N ILE A 31 6.23 -7.21 -3.42
CA ILE A 31 5.41 -6.68 -4.53
C ILE A 31 4.18 -5.94 -4.00
N LEU A 32 3.51 -6.52 -3.01
CA LEU A 32 2.34 -5.91 -2.38
C LEU A 32 2.69 -4.63 -1.62
N LEU A 33 3.85 -4.56 -0.95
CA LEU A 33 4.31 -3.34 -0.29
C LEU A 33 4.70 -2.23 -1.29
N ILE A 34 5.32 -2.58 -2.41
CA ILE A 34 5.63 -1.62 -3.47
C ILE A 34 4.32 -1.11 -4.09
N ALA A 35 3.37 -1.99 -4.38
CA ALA A 35 2.05 -1.61 -4.86
C ALA A 35 1.31 -0.71 -3.86
N ALA A 36 1.39 -1.02 -2.55
CA ALA A 36 0.82 -0.19 -1.50
C ALA A 36 1.48 1.19 -1.42
N ALA A 37 2.81 1.28 -1.61
CA ALA A 37 3.54 2.56 -1.62
C ALA A 37 3.18 3.43 -2.84
N VAL A 38 2.91 2.82 -3.99
CA VAL A 38 2.47 3.51 -5.21
C VAL A 38 1.00 3.94 -5.13
N VAL A 39 0.14 3.09 -4.57
CA VAL A 39 -1.30 3.36 -4.41
C VAL A 39 -1.57 4.30 -3.22
N GLY A 40 -0.71 4.28 -2.21
CA GLY A 40 -0.81 5.13 -1.03
C GLY A 40 -0.53 6.60 -1.36
N PRO A 41 -1.28 7.55 -0.76
CA PRO A 41 -1.08 8.99 -0.96
C PRO A 41 0.19 9.56 -0.30
N GLY A 42 1.17 8.69 0.03
CA GLY A 42 2.53 9.04 0.42
C GLY A 42 3.59 8.78 -0.67
N GLY A 43 3.25 8.10 -1.78
CA GLY A 43 4.19 7.81 -2.88
C GLY A 43 4.34 8.92 -3.92
N TYR A 44 3.38 9.83 -3.96
CA TYR A 44 3.53 11.14 -4.57
C TYR A 44 2.77 12.08 -3.65
N SER A 45 3.49 12.94 -2.93
CA SER A 45 2.92 14.03 -2.18
C SER A 45 2.03 14.88 -3.09
N TYR A 46 0.75 14.53 -3.16
CA TYR A 46 -0.34 15.46 -3.42
C TYR A 46 -0.88 16.01 -2.10
N VAL A 47 -0.05 15.99 -1.04
CA VAL A 47 -0.08 17.01 0.01
C VAL A 47 0.52 18.28 -0.61
N GLY A 48 -0.29 18.98 -1.39
CA GLY A 48 0.14 20.17 -2.11
C GLY A 48 -0.98 21.04 -2.66
N ARG A 49 -2.26 20.73 -2.39
CA ARG A 49 -3.43 21.60 -2.55
C ARG A 49 -4.52 21.21 -1.57
#